data_AF-A6FY20-F1
#
_entry.id   AF-A6FY20-F1
#
_cell.length_a   1.000
_cell.length_b   1.000
_cell.length_c   1.000
_cell.angle_alpha   90.00
_cell.angle_beta   90.00
_cell.angle_gamma   90.00
#
_symmetry.space_group_name_H-M   'P 1'
#
loop_
_entity.id
_entity.type
_entity.pdbx_description
1 polymer ?
#
loop_
_entity_poly.entity_id
_entity_poly.type
_entity_poly.pdbx_seq_one_letter_code
_entity_poly.pdbx_strand_id
1 'polypeptide(L)'
;MSVLRRAPSLFVPALLTLALSAGLVACDKPAEEPAEKVDEKSEQDKLVEERLAKKKAEREAKKKAEEEAEAAKQKELDEICVLPDAKEMPKDIDKACKAVAQANDDFMNRLYEGDALTRWNEAKGTQLPMTEGQCKKTGSVEVAACQINGMNEASPELRKALPDILRACIEKFGPGAAGAEGGEAAGG
;
A
#
# COMPACT_ATOMS: atom_id res chain seq x y z
N MET A 1 21.82 35.96 8.15
CA MET A 1 22.49 35.71 9.44
C MET A 1 21.41 35.15 10.36
N SER A 2 21.33 33.88 10.72
CA SER A 2 22.38 32.94 11.10
C SER A 2 22.00 31.50 10.69
N VAL A 3 23.03 30.74 10.31
CA VAL A 3 22.97 29.35 9.87
C VAL A 3 23.28 28.47 11.08
N LEU A 4 22.43 27.49 11.40
CA LEU A 4 22.76 26.46 12.39
C LEU A 4 22.48 25.07 11.79
N ARG A 5 23.59 24.49 11.32
CA ARG A 5 23.79 23.09 10.91
C ARG A 5 23.67 22.17 12.13
N ARG A 6 23.04 21.01 11.97
CA ARG A 6 23.28 19.84 12.84
C ARG A 6 23.45 18.59 11.98
N ALA A 7 24.59 17.95 12.16
CA ALA A 7 25.10 16.78 11.43
C ALA A 7 24.54 15.46 11.99
N PRO A 8 24.64 14.34 11.23
CA PRO A 8 24.15 13.02 11.63
C PRO A 8 25.18 12.28 12.51
N SER A 9 24.69 11.54 13.50
CA SER A 9 25.52 10.69 14.36
C SER A 9 25.60 9.28 13.79
N LEU A 10 26.75 8.95 13.23
CA LEU A 10 27.21 7.59 12.92
C LEU A 10 27.75 6.95 14.20
N PHE A 11 27.24 5.78 14.59
CA PHE A 11 27.90 4.92 15.57
C PHE A 11 27.84 3.47 15.08
N VAL A 12 28.99 2.98 14.59
CA VAL A 12 29.39 1.59 14.42
C VAL A 12 30.68 1.45 15.24
N PRO A 13 30.76 0.50 16.18
CA PRO A 13 31.57 -0.73 16.00
C PRO A 13 30.98 -1.91 16.80
N ALA A 14 31.44 -3.16 16.80
CA ALA A 14 32.27 -4.03 15.97
C ALA A 14 32.17 -5.44 16.62
N LEU A 15 32.32 -6.50 15.81
CA LEU A 15 33.01 -7.78 16.10
C LEU A 15 32.76 -8.53 17.43
N LEU A 16 32.24 -9.77 17.34
CA LEU A 16 32.76 -10.99 18.01
C LEU A 16 31.99 -12.22 17.46
N THR A 17 32.49 -12.94 16.45
CA THR A 17 33.27 -14.22 16.50
C THR A 17 32.57 -15.47 17.06
N LEU A 18 32.64 -16.53 16.23
CA LEU A 18 32.86 -17.95 16.54
C LEU A 18 31.77 -18.77 17.25
N ALA A 19 31.21 -19.76 16.52
CA ALA A 19 31.37 -21.19 16.84
C ALA A 19 30.67 -22.06 15.77
N LEU A 20 31.38 -22.28 14.66
CA LEU A 20 31.12 -23.35 13.71
C LEU A 20 32.07 -24.50 14.09
N SER A 21 31.57 -25.75 14.10
CA SER A 21 32.26 -27.07 14.22
C SER A 21 32.23 -27.80 15.58
N ALA A 22 31.44 -28.88 15.63
CA ALA A 22 31.73 -30.19 16.26
C ALA A 22 30.51 -31.12 16.01
N GLY A 23 30.58 -32.29 15.38
CA GLY A 23 31.75 -33.05 14.96
C GLY A 23 31.43 -34.07 13.87
N LEU A 24 32.39 -34.19 12.95
CA LEU A 24 32.66 -35.40 12.19
C LEU A 24 33.85 -36.06 12.89
N VAL A 25 33.60 -37.15 13.62
CA VAL A 25 34.64 -38.13 13.98
C VAL A 25 34.41 -39.34 13.09
N ALA A 26 35.39 -39.63 12.25
CA ALA A 26 35.43 -40.79 11.38
C ALA A 26 36.15 -41.98 12.05
N CYS A 27 35.55 -43.16 11.88
CA CYS A 27 36.11 -44.53 11.75
C CYS A 27 37.03 -45.13 12.83
N ASP A 28 36.58 -46.24 13.44
CA ASP A 28 37.20 -47.57 13.28
C ASP A 28 36.13 -48.70 13.53
N LYS A 29 36.28 -49.86 12.87
CA LYS A 29 35.28 -50.88 12.42
C LYS A 29 35.05 -52.05 13.43
N PRO A 30 34.27 -53.14 13.17
CA PRO A 30 33.16 -53.48 12.23
C PRO A 30 31.98 -54.30 12.86
N ALA A 31 31.05 -54.81 12.02
CA ALA A 31 29.85 -55.67 12.25
C ALA A 31 28.53 -54.86 12.31
N GLU A 32 27.47 -55.09 11.53
CA GLU A 32 26.93 -56.28 10.87
C GLU A 32 26.04 -55.81 9.67
N GLU A 33 25.52 -56.76 8.89
CA GLU A 33 24.87 -56.67 7.56
C GLU A 33 23.61 -55.77 7.40
N PRO A 34 23.17 -55.49 6.15
CA PRO A 34 22.32 -54.35 5.82
C PRO A 34 20.84 -54.67 6.08
N ALA A 35 20.26 -54.06 7.10
CA ALA A 35 18.81 -53.94 7.20
C ALA A 35 18.38 -52.67 6.48
N GLU A 36 17.99 -52.84 5.22
CA GLU A 36 17.13 -51.93 4.48
C GLU A 36 15.84 -51.73 5.30
N LYS A 37 15.87 -50.79 6.24
CA LYS A 37 14.66 -50.25 6.85
C LYS A 37 14.05 -49.35 5.81
N VAL A 38 13.18 -49.96 5.01
CA VAL A 38 12.10 -49.28 4.30
C VAL A 38 11.51 -48.28 5.29
N ASP A 39 11.76 -47.00 5.03
CA ASP A 39 11.16 -45.88 5.73
C ASP A 39 9.67 -45.88 5.38
N GLU A 40 8.93 -46.77 6.05
CA GLU A 40 7.47 -46.69 6.10
C GLU A 40 7.16 -45.43 6.91
N LYS A 41 7.05 -44.30 6.20
CA LYS A 41 6.43 -43.08 6.71
C LYS A 41 5.23 -43.50 7.54
N SER A 42 5.28 -43.19 8.83
CA SER A 42 4.19 -43.53 9.72
C SER A 42 2.91 -42.90 9.17
N GLU A 43 1.75 -43.50 9.44
CA GLU A 43 0.45 -42.88 9.14
C GLU A 43 0.40 -41.42 9.62
N GLN A 44 1.11 -41.09 10.71
CA GLN A 44 1.24 -39.74 11.22
C GLN A 44 2.04 -38.81 10.29
N ASP A 45 3.12 -39.28 9.67
CA ASP A 45 3.90 -38.49 8.70
C ASP A 45 3.11 -38.22 7.42
N LYS A 46 2.32 -39.19 6.94
CA LYS A 46 1.41 -39.02 5.80
C LYS A 46 0.32 -37.99 6.10
N LEU A 47 -0.28 -38.04 7.30
CA LEU A 47 -1.28 -37.05 7.75
C LEU A 47 -0.68 -35.65 7.91
N VAL A 48 0.58 -35.53 8.34
CA VAL A 48 1.28 -34.24 8.43
C VAL A 48 1.59 -33.70 7.04
N GLU A 49 2.07 -34.53 6.11
CA GLU A 49 2.33 -34.11 4.72
C GLU A 49 1.05 -33.69 4.00
N GLU A 50 -0.05 -34.43 4.15
CA GLU A 50 -1.34 -34.05 3.55
C GLU A 50 -1.85 -32.71 4.10
N ARG A 51 -1.73 -32.50 5.42
CA ARG A 51 -2.10 -31.23 6.06
C ARG A 51 -1.22 -30.07 5.58
N LEU A 52 0.07 -30.29 5.38
CA LEU A 52 0.99 -29.27 4.87
C LEU A 52 0.75 -28.97 3.39
N ALA A 53 0.47 -29.98 2.57
CA ALA A 53 0.12 -29.82 1.16
C ALA A 53 -1.20 -29.04 1.03
N LYS A 54 -2.23 -29.39 1.82
CA LYS A 54 -3.50 -28.64 1.86
C LYS A 54 -3.30 -27.18 2.28
N LYS A 55 -2.48 -26.93 3.32
CA LYS A 55 -2.16 -25.55 3.75
C LYS A 55 -1.37 -24.76 2.71
N LYS A 56 -0.46 -25.38 1.96
CA LYS A 56 0.26 -24.72 0.86
C LYS A 56 -0.70 -24.37 -0.28
N ALA A 57 -1.55 -25.32 -0.69
CA ALA A 57 -2.57 -25.07 -1.71
C ALA A 57 -3.54 -23.95 -1.30
N GLU A 58 -4.00 -23.92 -0.04
CA GLU A 58 -4.88 -22.87 0.48
C GLU A 58 -4.18 -21.50 0.50
N ARG A 59 -2.90 -21.45 0.88
CA ARG A 59 -2.11 -20.20 0.85
C ARG A 59 -1.88 -19.70 -0.57
N GLU A 60 -1.56 -20.58 -1.50
CA GLU A 60 -1.36 -20.22 -2.91
C GLU A 60 -2.65 -19.75 -3.56
N ALA A 61 -3.79 -20.40 -3.27
CA ALA A 61 -5.09 -19.95 -3.73
C ALA A 61 -5.48 -18.60 -3.14
N LYS A 62 -5.27 -18.39 -1.83
CA LYS A 62 -5.53 -17.09 -1.16
C LYS A 62 -4.63 -15.99 -1.73
N LYS A 63 -3.35 -16.27 -1.94
CA LYS A 63 -2.39 -15.30 -2.50
C LYS A 63 -2.77 -14.90 -3.93
N LYS A 64 -3.15 -15.85 -4.78
CA LYS A 64 -3.62 -15.53 -6.14
C LYS A 64 -4.91 -14.70 -6.12
N ALA A 65 -5.86 -15.04 -5.25
CA ALA A 65 -7.10 -14.27 -5.11
C ALA A 65 -6.84 -12.84 -4.59
N GLU A 66 -5.88 -12.68 -3.66
CA GLU A 66 -5.45 -11.36 -3.16
C GLU A 66 -4.75 -10.54 -4.27
N GLU A 67 -3.84 -11.14 -5.03
CA GLU A 67 -3.15 -10.50 -6.16
C GLU A 67 -4.12 -10.08 -7.28
N GLU A 68 -5.09 -10.91 -7.62
CA GLU A 68 -6.14 -10.59 -8.60
C GLU A 68 -7.04 -9.46 -8.10
N ALA A 69 -7.42 -9.46 -6.81
CA ALA A 69 -8.21 -8.41 -6.22
C ALA A 69 -7.45 -7.08 -6.11
N GLU A 70 -6.15 -7.11 -5.80
CA GLU A 70 -5.29 -5.92 -5.80
C GLU A 70 -5.10 -5.37 -7.22
N ALA A 71 -4.88 -6.24 -8.21
CA ALA A 71 -4.77 -5.83 -9.61
C ALA A 71 -6.07 -5.21 -10.14
N ALA A 72 -7.23 -5.75 -9.75
CA ALA A 72 -8.53 -5.17 -10.11
C ALA A 72 -8.73 -3.78 -9.48
N LYS A 73 -8.41 -3.63 -8.19
CA LYS A 73 -8.46 -2.32 -7.51
C LYS A 73 -7.52 -1.31 -8.15
N GLN A 74 -6.30 -1.73 -8.49
CA GLN A 74 -5.33 -0.83 -9.11
C GLN A 74 -5.81 -0.35 -10.48
N LYS A 75 -6.41 -1.23 -11.29
CA LYS A 75 -7.01 -0.83 -12.57
C LYS A 75 -8.13 0.19 -12.40
N GLU A 76 -9.03 -0.04 -11.45
CA GLU A 76 -10.11 0.90 -11.16
C GLU A 76 -9.56 2.25 -10.67
N LEU A 77 -8.56 2.23 -9.78
CA LEU A 77 -7.85 3.45 -9.36
C LEU A 77 -7.24 4.18 -10.56
N ASP A 78 -6.65 3.45 -11.50
CA ASP A 78 -6.05 4.06 -12.68
C ASP A 78 -7.07 4.69 -13.62
N GLU A 79 -8.27 4.13 -13.72
CA GLU A 79 -9.39 4.65 -14.49
C GLU A 79 -10.01 5.91 -13.86
N ILE A 80 -10.15 5.96 -12.53
CA ILE A 80 -10.82 7.10 -11.85
C ILE A 80 -9.86 8.21 -11.42
N CYS A 81 -8.58 7.91 -11.18
CA CYS A 81 -7.57 8.90 -10.81
C CYS A 81 -6.98 9.58 -12.05
N VAL A 82 -7.86 10.27 -12.78
CA VAL A 82 -7.56 11.06 -13.98
C VAL A 82 -7.99 12.51 -13.78
N LEU A 83 -7.45 13.42 -14.60
CA LEU A 83 -7.91 14.80 -14.60
C LEU A 83 -9.24 14.92 -15.35
N PRO A 84 -10.23 15.62 -14.78
CA PRO A 84 -11.45 15.96 -15.51
C PRO A 84 -11.13 16.95 -16.64
N ASP A 85 -12.10 17.19 -17.53
CA ASP A 85 -11.93 18.14 -18.62
C ASP A 85 -11.45 19.51 -18.11
N ALA A 86 -10.60 20.20 -18.87
CA ALA A 86 -9.99 21.47 -18.47
C ALA A 86 -11.00 22.58 -18.09
N LYS A 87 -12.27 22.43 -18.47
CA LYS A 87 -13.37 23.34 -18.09
C LYS A 87 -13.86 23.13 -16.66
N GLU A 88 -13.72 21.92 -16.14
CA GLU A 88 -14.15 21.52 -14.79
C GLU A 88 -13.02 21.67 -13.76
N MET A 89 -11.79 21.89 -14.23
CA MET A 89 -10.65 22.15 -13.35
C MET A 89 -10.83 23.46 -12.57
N PRO A 90 -10.72 23.43 -11.23
CA PRO A 90 -10.69 24.63 -10.42
C PRO A 90 -9.52 25.54 -10.86
N LYS A 91 -9.70 26.87 -10.84
CA LYS A 91 -8.60 27.81 -11.14
C LYS A 91 -7.86 28.31 -9.91
N ASP A 92 -8.36 27.96 -8.73
CA ASP A 92 -7.96 28.51 -7.45
C ASP A 92 -7.78 27.37 -6.45
N ILE A 93 -6.60 27.30 -5.83
CA ILE A 93 -6.23 26.18 -4.95
C ILE A 93 -7.08 26.14 -3.68
N ASP A 94 -7.48 27.30 -3.14
CA ASP A 94 -8.34 27.35 -1.96
C ASP A 94 -9.73 26.78 -2.25
N LYS A 95 -10.33 27.16 -3.38
CA LYS A 95 -11.61 26.59 -3.85
C LYS A 95 -11.48 25.11 -4.20
N ALA A 96 -10.39 24.71 -4.86
CA ALA A 96 -10.12 23.32 -5.19
C ALA A 96 -10.08 22.45 -3.93
N CYS A 97 -9.31 22.87 -2.92
CA CYS A 97 -9.16 22.10 -1.69
C CYS A 97 -10.40 22.07 -0.81
N LYS A 98 -11.25 23.10 -0.86
CA LYS A 98 -12.58 23.04 -0.27
C LYS A 98 -13.48 22.03 -0.98
N ALA A 99 -13.41 21.98 -2.31
CA ALA A 99 -14.14 20.99 -3.09
C ALA A 99 -13.63 19.57 -2.84
N VAL A 100 -12.33 19.36 -2.60
CA VAL A 100 -11.78 18.06 -2.14
C VAL A 100 -12.39 17.65 -0.80
N ALA A 101 -12.48 18.58 0.16
CA ALA A 101 -13.12 18.29 1.45
C ALA A 101 -14.60 17.92 1.26
N GLN A 102 -15.34 18.66 0.43
CA GLN A 102 -16.73 18.33 0.13
C GLN A 102 -16.87 16.95 -0.54
N ALA A 103 -16.03 16.65 -1.54
CA ALA A 103 -16.04 15.36 -2.21
C ALA A 103 -15.70 14.19 -1.24
N ASN A 104 -14.89 14.44 -0.20
CA ASN A 104 -14.66 13.47 0.87
C ASN A 104 -15.93 13.24 1.71
N ASP A 105 -16.66 14.30 2.11
CA ASP A 105 -17.97 14.13 2.77
C ASP A 105 -18.92 13.34 1.87
N ASP A 106 -19.04 13.70 0.59
CA ASP A 106 -19.94 13.05 -0.35
C ASP A 106 -19.58 11.57 -0.57
N PHE A 107 -18.28 11.26 -0.69
CA PHE A 107 -17.77 9.88 -0.75
C PHE A 107 -18.19 9.07 0.49
N MET A 108 -18.01 9.64 1.68
CA MET A 108 -18.38 8.97 2.93
C MET A 108 -19.90 8.78 3.03
N ASN A 109 -20.70 9.78 2.67
CA ASN A 109 -22.16 9.67 2.68
C ASN A 109 -22.70 8.67 1.65
N ARG A 110 -22.01 8.49 0.52
CA ARG A 110 -22.45 7.60 -0.56
C ARG A 110 -22.06 6.14 -0.33
N LEU A 111 -20.87 5.89 0.18
CA LEU A 111 -20.30 4.54 0.25
C LEU A 111 -20.31 3.90 1.64
N TYR A 112 -20.70 4.65 2.67
CA TYR A 112 -20.81 4.15 4.04
C TYR A 112 -22.23 4.28 4.58
N GLU A 113 -22.56 3.39 5.51
CA GLU A 113 -23.87 3.32 6.16
C GLU A 113 -23.71 2.93 7.64
N GLY A 114 -24.82 3.01 8.39
CA GLY A 114 -24.89 2.60 9.80
C GLY A 114 -23.87 3.32 10.69
N ASP A 115 -23.29 2.59 11.64
CA ASP A 115 -22.35 3.13 12.63
C ASP A 115 -21.13 3.84 12.02
N ALA A 116 -20.67 3.41 10.84
CA ALA A 116 -19.54 4.05 10.18
C ALA A 116 -19.89 5.48 9.72
N LEU A 117 -21.08 5.64 9.12
CA LEU A 117 -21.57 6.95 8.70
C LEU A 117 -21.93 7.84 9.90
N THR A 118 -22.47 7.27 10.98
CA THR A 118 -22.71 8.01 12.23
C THR A 118 -21.42 8.59 12.79
N ARG A 119 -20.37 7.76 12.94
CA ARG A 119 -19.05 8.21 13.41
C ARG A 119 -18.42 9.24 12.49
N TRP A 120 -18.59 9.08 11.18
CA TRP A 120 -18.15 10.08 10.21
C TRP A 120 -18.83 11.43 10.47
N ASN A 121 -20.16 11.46 10.61
CA ASN A 121 -20.90 12.69 10.83
C ASN A 121 -20.55 13.38 12.15
N GLU A 122 -20.18 12.63 13.19
CA GLU A 122 -19.65 13.19 14.45
C GLU A 122 -18.24 13.78 14.28
N ALA A 123 -17.39 13.16 13.47
CA ALA A 123 -16.00 13.54 13.28
C ALA A 123 -15.76 14.56 12.15
N LYS A 124 -16.69 14.72 11.20
CA LYS A 124 -16.43 15.48 9.96
C LYS A 124 -16.10 16.96 10.20
N GLY A 125 -16.55 17.54 11.31
CA GLY A 125 -16.20 18.90 11.72
C GLY A 125 -14.70 19.13 11.90
N THR A 126 -13.91 18.09 12.22
CA THR A 126 -12.44 18.17 12.28
C THR A 126 -11.76 17.53 11.07
N GLN A 127 -12.37 16.49 10.49
CA GLN A 127 -11.78 15.76 9.35
C GLN A 127 -11.82 16.55 8.04
N LEU A 128 -12.89 17.32 7.78
CA LEU A 128 -13.00 18.12 6.56
C LEU A 128 -11.96 19.26 6.51
N PRO A 129 -11.79 20.08 7.57
CA PRO A 129 -10.70 21.07 7.60
C PRO A 129 -9.31 20.44 7.50
N MET A 130 -9.11 19.24 8.06
CA MET A 130 -7.84 18.54 7.93
C MET A 130 -7.58 18.11 6.48
N THR A 131 -8.61 17.60 5.80
CA THR A 131 -8.56 17.22 4.38
C THR A 131 -8.22 18.43 3.52
N GLU A 132 -8.93 19.55 3.72
CA GLU A 132 -8.63 20.82 3.04
C GLU A 132 -7.18 21.26 3.28
N GLY A 133 -6.73 21.22 4.54
CA GLY A 133 -5.36 21.60 4.91
C GLY A 133 -4.28 20.69 4.30
N GLN A 134 -4.54 19.40 4.14
CA GLN A 134 -3.62 18.47 3.46
C GLN A 134 -3.55 18.77 1.96
N CYS A 135 -4.69 18.99 1.31
CA CYS A 135 -4.72 19.39 -0.10
C CYS A 135 -3.92 20.69 -0.34
N LYS A 136 -4.09 21.69 0.53
CA LYS A 136 -3.35 22.96 0.42
C LYS A 136 -1.84 22.79 0.57
N LYS A 137 -1.40 21.85 1.42
CA LYS A 137 0.02 21.52 1.57
C LYS A 137 0.61 20.87 0.32
N THR A 138 -0.18 20.08 -0.40
CA THR A 138 0.24 19.53 -1.70
C THR A 138 0.39 20.63 -2.74
N GLY A 139 -0.50 21.63 -2.73
CA GLY A 139 -0.34 22.85 -3.52
C GLY A 139 -0.52 22.66 -5.04
N SER A 140 -1.16 21.58 -5.47
CA SER A 140 -1.44 21.29 -6.89
C SER A 140 -2.94 21.24 -7.15
N VAL A 141 -3.39 22.10 -8.07
CA VAL A 141 -4.78 22.14 -8.55
C VAL A 141 -5.13 20.86 -9.30
N GLU A 142 -4.18 20.29 -10.06
CA GLU A 142 -4.35 19.03 -10.78
C GLU A 142 -4.56 17.86 -9.82
N VAL A 143 -3.76 17.81 -8.74
CA VAL A 143 -4.00 16.81 -7.68
C VAL A 143 -5.38 16.97 -7.08
N ALA A 144 -5.79 18.20 -6.73
CA ALA A 144 -7.11 18.44 -6.16
C ALA A 144 -8.24 18.02 -7.12
N ALA A 145 -8.12 18.34 -8.40
CA ALA A 145 -9.08 17.95 -9.44
C ALA A 145 -9.17 16.43 -9.58
N CYS A 146 -8.03 15.73 -9.65
CA CYS A 146 -7.97 14.28 -9.68
C CYS A 146 -8.62 13.66 -8.43
N GLN A 147 -8.35 14.21 -7.24
CA GLN A 147 -8.91 13.69 -5.99
C GLN A 147 -10.44 13.82 -5.95
N ILE A 148 -10.97 14.95 -6.42
CA ILE A 148 -12.42 15.16 -6.56
C ILE A 148 -13.01 14.13 -7.52
N ASN A 149 -12.41 13.98 -8.71
CA ASN A 149 -12.89 13.02 -9.71
C ASN A 149 -12.85 11.58 -9.18
N GLY A 150 -11.72 11.17 -8.62
CA GLY A 150 -11.54 9.82 -8.06
C GLY A 150 -12.55 9.52 -6.95
N MET A 151 -12.83 10.46 -6.06
CA MET A 151 -13.86 10.26 -5.02
C MET A 151 -15.28 10.21 -5.60
N ASN A 152 -15.57 11.01 -6.64
CA ASN A 152 -16.87 11.04 -7.29
C ASN A 152 -17.13 9.79 -8.15
N GLU A 153 -16.11 9.18 -8.72
CA GLU A 153 -16.26 8.00 -9.59
C GLU A 153 -15.96 6.67 -8.88
N ALA A 154 -15.48 6.71 -7.63
CA ALA A 154 -15.18 5.50 -6.86
C ALA A 154 -16.40 4.58 -6.68
N SER A 155 -16.24 3.31 -7.02
CA SER A 155 -17.26 2.29 -6.77
C SER A 155 -17.31 1.85 -5.29
N PRO A 156 -18.35 1.10 -4.87
CA PRO A 156 -18.43 0.55 -3.52
C PRO A 156 -17.26 -0.38 -3.11
N GLU A 157 -16.57 -0.98 -4.08
CA GLU A 157 -15.40 -1.84 -3.84
C GLU A 157 -14.19 -1.01 -3.37
N LEU A 158 -14.10 0.26 -3.79
CA LEU A 158 -13.08 1.21 -3.39
C LEU A 158 -13.42 2.00 -2.11
N ARG A 159 -14.51 1.67 -1.41
CA ARG A 159 -14.91 2.42 -0.20
C ARG A 159 -13.78 2.53 0.83
N LYS A 160 -12.96 1.48 0.99
CA LYS A 160 -11.81 1.45 1.92
C LYS A 160 -10.50 1.96 1.31
N ALA A 161 -10.50 2.30 0.02
CA ALA A 161 -9.33 2.69 -0.75
C ALA A 161 -9.20 4.22 -0.88
N LEU A 162 -9.92 5.01 -0.08
CA LEU A 162 -9.78 6.47 -0.08
C LEU A 162 -8.31 6.93 0.05
N PRO A 163 -7.48 6.37 0.95
CA PRO A 163 -6.06 6.73 1.01
C PRO A 163 -5.30 6.43 -0.29
N ASP A 164 -5.66 5.36 -0.99
CA ASP A 164 -5.04 4.96 -2.25
C ASP A 164 -5.45 5.88 -3.40
N ILE A 165 -6.72 6.32 -3.45
CA ILE A 165 -7.19 7.36 -4.39
C ILE A 165 -6.39 8.64 -4.21
N LEU A 166 -6.28 9.13 -2.96
CA LEU A 166 -5.56 10.36 -2.66
C LEU A 166 -4.07 10.26 -3.04
N ARG A 167 -3.45 9.11 -2.74
CA ARG A 167 -2.05 8.81 -3.06
C ARG A 167 -1.81 8.71 -4.55
N ALA A 168 -2.65 7.98 -5.30
CA ALA A 168 -2.53 7.83 -6.74
C ALA A 168 -2.59 9.19 -7.46
N CYS A 169 -3.49 10.09 -7.05
CA CYS A 169 -3.55 11.44 -7.60
C CYS A 169 -2.28 12.26 -7.30
N ILE A 170 -1.71 12.14 -6.09
CA ILE A 170 -0.45 12.83 -5.72
C ILE A 170 0.72 12.26 -6.53
N GLU A 171 0.80 10.94 -6.69
CA GLU A 171 1.86 10.28 -7.45
C GLU A 171 1.80 10.65 -8.94
N LYS A 172 0.59 10.76 -9.52
CA LYS A 172 0.40 11.11 -10.94
C LYS A 172 0.53 12.60 -11.26
N PHE A 173 0.07 13.49 -10.38
CA PHE A 173 -0.07 14.93 -10.68
C PHE A 173 0.59 15.86 -9.65
N GLY A 174 1.27 15.28 -8.65
CA GLY A 174 1.93 16.06 -7.60
C GLY A 174 3.23 16.72 -8.08
N PRO A 175 3.81 17.62 -7.26
CA PRO A 175 5.02 18.39 -7.60
C PRO A 175 6.27 17.54 -7.94
N GLY A 176 6.25 16.22 -7.68
CA GLY A 176 7.31 15.27 -8.03
C GLY A 176 7.00 14.37 -9.24
N ALA A 177 5.78 14.41 -9.78
CA ALA A 177 5.35 13.51 -10.86
C ALA A 177 6.08 13.80 -12.19
N ALA A 178 6.40 15.07 -12.45
CA ALA A 178 7.17 15.52 -13.62
C ALA A 178 8.62 14.97 -13.66
N GLY A 179 9.08 14.27 -12.62
CA GLY A 179 10.37 13.59 -12.62
C GLY A 179 10.34 12.14 -13.13
N ALA A 180 9.16 11.55 -13.31
CA ALA A 180 9.02 10.13 -13.64
C ALA A 180 8.74 9.85 -15.13
N GLU A 181 8.12 10.79 -15.86
CA GLU A 181 7.87 10.63 -17.28
C GLU A 181 8.13 11.95 -18.02
N GLY A 182 9.30 12.03 -18.67
CA GLY A 182 9.56 12.87 -19.85
C GLY A 182 9.16 14.34 -19.76
N GLY A 183 10.14 15.21 -19.51
CA GLY A 183 9.99 16.62 -19.81
C GLY A 183 9.65 16.84 -21.29
N GLU A 184 8.68 17.73 -21.53
CA GLU A 184 8.71 18.61 -22.69
C GLU A 184 8.21 20.00 -22.27
N ALA A 185 8.89 21.00 -22.77
CA ALA A 185 9.00 22.35 -22.27
C ALA A 185 7.91 23.31 -22.79
N ALA A 186 7.63 24.36 -22.00
CA ALA A 186 7.55 25.78 -22.37
C ALA A 186 6.78 26.49 -21.23
N GLY A 187 7.27 27.54 -20.57
CA GLY A 187 7.93 28.72 -21.13
C GLY A 187 6.89 29.83 -21.28
N GLY A 188 6.85 30.76 -20.31
CA GLY A 188 5.96 31.94 -20.30
C GLY A 188 5.76 32.50 -18.91
#